data_AF-A0A520IB20-F1
#
_entry.id   AF-A0A520IB20-F1
#
_cell.length_a   1.000
_cell.length_b   1.000
_cell.length_c   1.000
_cell.angle_alpha   90.00
_cell.angle_beta   90.00
_cell.angle_gamma   90.00
#
_symmetry.space_group_name_H-M   'P 1'
#
loop_
_entity.id
_entity.type
_entity.pdbx_description
1 polymer ?
#
loop_
_entity_poly.entity_id
_entity_poly.type
_entity_poly.pdbx_seq_one_letter_code
_entity_poly.pdbx_strand_id
1 'polypeptide(L)'
;GVQFHSQRISDPDFEMIGYQADIGDGFWASLYDESRRNKLLAIADTAKVERLLRRNEWNDYEVHTEGRRIQIFLNGEQTVDYTEEDQNIPQVGHIAFQVHGGGKALVAYKDIILYPVSKK
;
A
#
# COMPACT_ATOMS: atom_id res chain seq x y z
N GLY A 1 -3.28 -2.19 -5.68
CA GLY A 1 -3.11 -2.29 -4.22
C GLY A 1 -3.93 -1.25 -3.49
N VAL A 2 -3.49 -0.84 -2.30
CA VAL A 2 -4.06 0.30 -1.55
C VAL A 2 -3.09 1.47 -1.66
N GLN A 3 -3.52 2.53 -2.36
CA GLN A 3 -2.76 3.75 -2.55
C GLN A 3 -2.94 4.69 -1.35
N PHE A 4 -1.89 5.39 -0.95
CA PHE A 4 -1.91 6.37 0.15
C PHE A 4 -0.84 7.45 -0.04
N HIS A 5 -1.10 8.64 0.52
CA HIS A 5 -0.35 9.87 0.21
C HIS A 5 -0.21 10.12 -1.29
N SER A 6 -1.20 9.66 -2.07
CA SER A 6 -1.16 9.69 -3.52
C SER A 6 -1.94 10.87 -4.09
N GLN A 7 -1.64 11.24 -5.32
CA GLN A 7 -2.37 12.25 -6.07
C GLN A 7 -2.85 11.64 -7.39
N ARG A 8 -3.98 12.12 -7.92
CA ARG A 8 -4.42 11.73 -9.27
C ARG A 8 -3.52 12.41 -10.29
N ILE A 9 -3.03 11.67 -11.28
CA ILE A 9 -2.31 12.26 -12.43
C ILE A 9 -3.28 12.60 -13.55
N SER A 10 -2.85 13.44 -14.49
CA SER A 10 -3.70 13.92 -15.59
C SER A 10 -3.62 13.06 -16.85
N ASP A 11 -2.53 12.29 -17.01
CA ASP A 11 -2.33 11.42 -18.16
C ASP A 11 -1.53 10.16 -17.74
N PRO A 12 -2.14 8.97 -17.73
CA PRO A 12 -3.58 8.75 -17.88
C PRO A 12 -4.38 9.24 -16.66
N ASP A 13 -5.57 9.78 -16.89
CA ASP A 13 -6.37 10.41 -15.82
C ASP A 13 -6.91 9.44 -14.76
N PHE A 14 -6.89 8.13 -15.02
CA PHE A 14 -7.35 7.08 -14.12
C PHE A 14 -6.27 6.56 -13.16
N GLU A 15 -5.03 7.01 -13.29
CA GLU A 15 -3.92 6.60 -12.44
C GLU A 15 -3.69 7.55 -11.25
N MET A 16 -2.95 7.02 -10.28
CA MET A 16 -2.53 7.73 -9.08
C MET A 16 -1.01 7.67 -8.99
N ILE A 17 -0.37 8.77 -8.62
CA ILE A 17 1.07 8.83 -8.29
C ILE A 17 1.24 8.82 -6.77
N GLY A 18 2.06 7.92 -6.22
CA GLY A 18 2.34 7.86 -4.79
C GLY A 18 2.58 6.45 -4.26
N TYR A 19 2.51 6.29 -2.94
CA TYR A 19 2.80 5.01 -2.30
C TYR A 19 1.64 4.03 -2.46
N GLN A 20 2.01 2.77 -2.69
CA GLN A 20 1.10 1.64 -2.73
C GLN A 20 1.50 0.57 -1.72
N ALA A 21 0.54 0.14 -0.90
CA ALA A 21 0.64 -1.13 -0.21
C ALA A 21 0.07 -2.23 -1.12
N ASP A 22 0.94 -3.13 -1.59
CA ASP A 22 0.65 -4.00 -2.72
C ASP A 22 -0.17 -5.24 -2.37
N ILE A 23 -1.07 -5.60 -3.29
CA ILE A 23 -1.97 -6.74 -3.19
C ILE A 23 -1.83 -7.53 -4.49
N GLY A 24 -1.22 -8.71 -4.42
CA GLY A 24 -0.98 -9.56 -5.58
C GLY A 24 0.17 -10.53 -5.35
N ASP A 25 0.13 -11.67 -6.05
CA ASP A 25 1.17 -12.70 -5.92
C ASP A 25 2.57 -12.11 -6.20
N GLY A 26 3.51 -12.40 -5.32
CA GLY A 26 4.87 -11.85 -5.36
C GLY A 26 5.04 -10.47 -4.71
N PHE A 27 3.95 -9.72 -4.48
CA PHE A 27 4.02 -8.33 -4.00
C PHE A 27 3.19 -8.06 -2.73
N TRP A 28 2.39 -9.02 -2.27
CA TRP A 28 1.60 -8.93 -1.05
C TRP A 28 2.37 -8.29 0.11
N ALA A 29 1.72 -7.33 0.79
CA ALA A 29 2.24 -6.72 2.00
C ALA A 29 3.56 -5.93 1.82
N SER A 30 3.93 -5.62 0.56
CA SER A 30 5.10 -4.83 0.19
C SER A 30 4.73 -3.37 -0.11
N LEU A 31 5.73 -2.49 -0.11
CA LEU A 31 5.60 -1.08 -0.41
C LEU A 31 6.16 -0.77 -1.80
N TYR A 32 5.32 -0.22 -2.68
CA TYR A 32 5.65 0.23 -4.02
C TYR A 32 5.44 1.74 -4.17
N ASP A 33 6.12 2.35 -5.13
CA ASP A 33 6.03 3.78 -5.43
C ASP A 33 5.50 4.00 -6.86
N GLU A 34 4.18 3.98 -6.97
CA GLU A 34 3.40 3.97 -8.22
C GLU A 34 3.53 5.29 -8.98
N SER A 35 3.81 5.21 -10.28
CA SER A 35 3.88 6.31 -11.26
C SER A 35 4.85 7.45 -10.90
N ARG A 36 5.60 7.33 -9.79
CA ARG A 36 6.67 8.23 -9.39
C ARG A 36 8.04 7.61 -9.63
N ARG A 37 8.38 6.56 -8.87
CA ARG A 37 9.66 5.85 -9.00
C ARG A 37 9.52 4.51 -9.70
N ASN A 38 8.31 3.98 -9.80
CA ASN A 38 8.01 2.67 -10.38
C ASN A 38 8.91 1.57 -9.81
N LYS A 39 9.01 1.53 -8.47
CA LYS A 39 9.95 0.69 -7.74
C LYS A 39 9.36 0.19 -6.42
N LEU A 40 9.68 -1.05 -6.08
CA LEU A 40 9.51 -1.58 -4.72
C LEU A 40 10.48 -0.87 -3.77
N LEU A 41 9.94 -0.13 -2.81
CA LEU A 41 10.71 0.56 -1.77
C LEU A 41 11.06 -0.39 -0.62
N ALA A 42 10.15 -1.31 -0.28
CA ALA A 42 10.36 -2.35 0.71
C ALA A 42 9.58 -3.61 0.33
N ILE A 43 10.24 -4.76 0.40
CA ILE A 43 9.68 -6.05 0.01
C ILE A 43 9.40 -6.85 1.28
N ALA A 44 8.18 -7.35 1.42
CA ALA A 44 7.84 -8.25 2.51
C ALA A 44 8.59 -9.59 2.38
N ASP A 45 9.00 -10.16 3.50
CA ASP A 45 9.58 -11.50 3.51
C ASP A 45 8.57 -12.53 2.98
N THR A 46 8.93 -13.21 1.89
CA THR A 46 8.02 -14.13 1.19
C THR A 46 7.56 -15.28 2.09
N ALA A 47 8.43 -15.83 2.95
CA ALA A 47 8.06 -16.93 3.84
C ALA A 47 7.09 -16.45 4.94
N LYS A 48 7.26 -15.22 5.44
CA LYS A 48 6.33 -14.58 6.36
C LYS A 48 4.97 -14.35 5.67
N VAL A 49 4.96 -13.82 4.46
CA VAL A 49 3.72 -13.59 3.68
C VAL A 49 2.98 -14.90 3.46
N GLU A 50 3.64 -15.95 2.98
CA GLU A 50 3.00 -17.25 2.74
C GLU A 50 2.40 -17.87 4.01
N ARG A 51 3.00 -17.63 5.19
CA ARG A 51 2.44 -18.08 6.46
C ARG A 51 1.22 -17.26 6.89
N LEU A 52 1.21 -15.96 6.61
CA LEU A 52 0.15 -15.05 7.07
C LEU A 52 -1.04 -15.02 6.12
N LEU A 53 -0.80 -15.09 4.82
CA LEU A 53 -1.80 -14.87 3.78
C LEU A 53 -2.86 -15.96 3.78
N ARG A 54 -4.12 -15.56 3.94
CA ARG A 54 -5.28 -16.42 3.79
C ARG A 54 -5.78 -16.33 2.35
N ARG A 55 -5.31 -17.22 1.48
CA ARG A 55 -5.64 -17.20 0.04
C ARG A 55 -7.13 -17.45 -0.17
N ASN A 56 -7.77 -16.62 -1.01
CA ASN A 56 -9.21 -16.64 -1.30
C ASN A 56 -10.12 -16.39 -0.08
N GLU A 57 -9.57 -15.79 0.98
CA GLU A 57 -10.30 -15.40 2.18
C GLU A 57 -10.07 -13.92 2.50
N TRP A 58 -10.78 -13.43 3.51
CA TRP A 58 -10.55 -12.09 4.05
C TRP A 58 -9.21 -12.00 4.76
N ASN A 59 -8.44 -10.97 4.42
CA ASN A 59 -7.20 -10.62 5.10
C ASN A 59 -7.34 -9.21 5.67
N ASP A 60 -6.83 -9.03 6.89
CA ASP A 60 -6.74 -7.72 7.52
C ASP A 60 -5.46 -7.06 7.02
N TYR A 61 -5.60 -5.83 6.54
CA TYR A 61 -4.52 -5.10 5.91
C TYR A 61 -4.47 -3.69 6.47
N GLU A 62 -3.35 -3.35 7.11
CA GLU A 62 -3.21 -2.09 7.80
C GLU A 62 -2.00 -1.34 7.26
N VAL A 63 -2.18 -0.03 7.05
CA VAL A 63 -1.11 0.89 6.68
C VAL A 63 -1.05 1.97 7.75
N HIS A 64 0.08 2.04 8.45
CA HIS A 64 0.31 3.02 9.50
C HIS A 64 1.36 4.00 8.99
N THR A 65 1.03 5.30 9.01
CA THR A 65 1.95 6.33 8.55
C THR A 65 2.11 7.42 9.60
N GLU A 66 3.32 7.59 10.12
CA GLU A 66 3.67 8.67 11.05
C GLU A 66 4.77 9.53 10.43
N GLY A 67 4.39 10.68 9.88
CA GLY A 67 5.29 11.50 9.08
C GLY A 67 5.82 10.71 7.88
N ARG A 68 7.14 10.49 7.84
CA ARG A 68 7.84 9.76 6.76
C ARG A 68 7.98 8.25 7.01
N ARG A 69 7.58 7.76 8.18
CA ARG A 69 7.63 6.35 8.50
C ARG A 69 6.33 5.68 8.03
N ILE A 70 6.48 4.61 7.27
CA ILE A 70 5.42 3.82 6.67
C ILE A 70 5.58 2.38 7.16
N GLN A 71 4.54 1.84 7.78
CA GLN A 71 4.48 0.46 8.20
C GLN A 71 3.27 -0.22 7.56
N ILE A 72 3.46 -1.46 7.11
CA ILE A 72 2.40 -2.30 6.53
C ILE A 72 2.27 -3.55 7.37
N PHE A 73 1.04 -3.96 7.63
CA PHE A 73 0.71 -5.17 8.37
C PHE A 73 -0.24 -6.04 7.55
N LEU A 74 -0.02 -7.35 7.62
CA LEU A 74 -0.90 -8.36 7.08
C LEU A 74 -1.35 -9.27 8.23
N ASN A 75 -2.65 -9.33 8.48
CA ASN A 75 -3.26 -10.13 9.55
C ASN A 75 -2.63 -9.86 10.93
N GLY A 76 -2.45 -8.58 11.27
CA GLY A 76 -1.90 -8.11 12.55
C GLY A 76 -0.37 -8.18 12.67
N GLU A 77 0.33 -8.67 11.64
CA GLU A 77 1.78 -8.90 11.67
C GLU A 77 2.51 -7.97 10.71
N GLN A 78 3.50 -7.24 11.22
CA GLN A 78 4.23 -6.24 10.43
C GLN A 78 5.06 -6.89 9.32
N THR A 79 4.92 -6.43 8.09
CA THR A 79 5.66 -6.93 6.92
C THR A 79 6.66 -5.90 6.37
N VAL A 80 6.36 -4.61 6.52
CA VAL A 80 7.22 -3.50 6.10
C VAL A 80 7.35 -2.48 7.23
N ASP A 81 8.56 -1.94 7.37
CA ASP A 81 8.88 -0.73 8.15
C ASP A 81 9.89 0.08 7.35
N TYR A 82 9.39 1.12 6.68
CA TYR A 82 10.14 1.93 5.74
C TYR A 82 10.11 3.38 6.21
N THR A 83 11.24 4.08 6.09
CA THR A 83 11.29 5.54 6.30
C THR A 83 11.69 6.19 4.98
N GLU A 84 10.84 7.10 4.48
CA GLU A 84 11.14 7.85 3.26
C GLU A 84 12.34 8.77 3.49
N GLU A 85 13.39 8.57 2.69
CA GLU A 85 14.63 9.33 2.77
C GLU A 85 14.51 10.69 2.08
N ASP A 86 13.75 10.76 0.97
CA ASP A 86 13.55 12.00 0.22
C ASP A 86 12.54 12.92 0.91
N GLN A 87 13.06 14.03 1.43
CA GLN A 87 12.27 15.01 2.18
C GLN A 87 11.30 15.81 1.31
N ASN A 88 11.45 15.78 -0.02
CA ASN A 88 10.58 16.53 -0.93
C ASN A 88 9.31 15.77 -1.29
N ILE A 89 9.23 14.49 -0.93
CA ILE A 89 8.05 13.69 -1.22
C ILE A 89 6.90 14.08 -0.29
N PRO A 90 5.71 14.39 -0.84
CA PRO A 90 4.52 14.65 -0.03
C PRO A 90 4.18 13.49 0.90
N GLN A 91 3.92 13.82 2.17
CA GLN A 91 3.47 12.88 3.22
C GLN A 91 1.97 13.01 3.51
N VAL A 92 1.23 13.59 2.56
CA VAL A 92 -0.21 13.78 2.59
C VAL A 92 -0.76 13.59 1.18
N GLY A 93 -1.98 13.09 1.08
CA GLY A 93 -2.65 12.89 -0.19
C GLY A 93 -3.93 12.09 -0.02
N HIS A 94 -4.38 11.52 -1.13
CA HIS A 94 -5.56 10.67 -1.19
C HIS A 94 -5.22 9.23 -0.84
N ILE A 95 -6.27 8.51 -0.43
CA ILE A 95 -6.28 7.05 -0.31
C ILE A 95 -7.18 6.52 -1.42
N ALA A 96 -6.75 5.45 -2.10
CA ALA A 96 -7.51 4.85 -3.18
C ALA A 96 -7.28 3.33 -3.24
N PHE A 97 -8.24 2.61 -3.83
CA PHE A 97 -8.07 1.20 -4.16
C PHE A 97 -7.75 1.07 -5.64
N GLN A 98 -6.67 0.35 -5.96
CA GLN A 98 -6.23 0.12 -7.32
C GLN A 98 -6.48 -1.34 -7.70
N VAL A 99 -7.15 -1.53 -8.84
CA VAL A 99 -7.23 -2.79 -9.57
C VAL A 99 -6.30 -2.67 -10.76
N HIS A 100 -5.30 -3.55 -10.86
CA HIS A 100 -4.33 -3.50 -11.96
C HIS A 100 -5.01 -3.74 -13.31
N GLY A 101 -4.66 -2.95 -14.32
CA GLY A 101 -5.18 -3.08 -15.68
C GLY A 101 -4.71 -4.36 -16.38
N GLY A 102 -5.35 -4.71 -17.50
CA GLY A 102 -4.89 -5.78 -18.39
C GLY A 102 -5.39 -7.20 -18.06
N GLY A 103 -6.14 -7.39 -16.98
CA GLY A 103 -6.70 -8.69 -16.59
C GLY A 103 -8.15 -8.63 -16.11
N LYS A 104 -8.76 -9.81 -15.95
CA LYS A 104 -10.01 -9.98 -15.19
C LYS A 104 -9.65 -10.16 -13.73
N ALA A 105 -9.65 -9.08 -12.97
CA ALA A 105 -9.44 -9.10 -11.53
C ALA A 105 -10.74 -8.78 -10.79
N LEU A 106 -11.00 -9.48 -9.70
CA LEU A 106 -12.03 -9.15 -8.73
C LEU A 106 -11.36 -9.00 -7.38
N VAL A 107 -11.51 -7.82 -6.77
CA VAL A 107 -11.03 -7.54 -5.41
C VAL A 107 -12.21 -7.00 -4.62
N ALA A 108 -12.41 -7.51 -3.41
CA ALA A 108 -13.44 -7.06 -2.50
C ALA A 108 -12.80 -6.45 -1.25
N TYR A 109 -13.34 -5.32 -0.80
CA TYR A 109 -12.92 -4.63 0.41
C TYR A 109 -14.12 -4.48 1.33
N LYS A 110 -13.89 -4.60 2.64
CA LYS A 110 -14.88 -4.36 3.70
C LYS A 110 -14.18 -3.76 4.91
N ASP A 111 -14.96 -3.23 5.86
CA ASP A 111 -14.47 -2.74 7.15
C ASP A 111 -13.35 -1.68 7.01
N ILE A 112 -13.51 -0.78 6.03
CA ILE A 112 -12.55 0.29 5.74
C ILE A 112 -12.69 1.38 6.79
N ILE A 113 -11.68 1.49 7.66
CA ILE A 113 -11.64 2.46 8.74
C ILE A 113 -10.37 3.30 8.62
N LEU A 114 -10.51 4.61 8.84
CA LEU A 114 -9.39 5.54 8.87
C LEU A 114 -9.32 6.16 10.26
N TYR A 115 -8.15 6.07 10.88
CA TYR A 115 -7.86 6.76 12.13
C TYR A 115 -6.86 7.90 11.87
N PRO A 116 -7.18 9.14 12.26
CA PRO A 116 -6.17 10.18 12.26
C PRO A 116 -5.08 9.82 13.28
N VAL A 117 -3.82 9.91 12.88
CA VAL A 117 -2.71 9.82 13.84
C VAL A 117 -2.83 11.03 14.75
N SER A 118 -3.10 10.78 16.03
CA SER A 118 -3.19 11.85 17.03
C SER A 118 -1.86 12.60 17.07
N LYS A 119 -1.89 13.90 16.77
CA LYS A 119 -0.72 14.76 17.01
C LYS A 119 -0.46 14.75 18.52
N LYS A 120 0.61 14.08 18.94
CA LYS A 120 1.17 14.27 20.29
C LYS A 120 1.73 15.68 20.42
#